data_AF-A0A558BNR4-F1
#
_entry.id   AF-A0A558BNR4-F1
#
_cell.length_a   1.000
_cell.length_b   1.000
_cell.length_c   1.000
_cell.angle_alpha   90.00
_cell.angle_beta   90.00
_cell.angle_gamma   90.00
#
_symmetry.space_group_name_H-M   'P 1'
#
loop_
_entity.id
_entity.type
_entity.pdbx_description
1 polymer ?
#
loop_
_entity_poly.entity_id
_entity_poly.type
_entity_poly.pdbx_seq_one_letter_code
_entity_poly.pdbx_strand_id
1 'polypeptide(L)'
;MTDELSLPPRRELPPEVRARLRADVSAGLADRPKRGRVMAVAAAVALLAGGAVAATQLTRPSHDVSAASDGGGGAPSTPLDRCWAAVQKAGKTAAVPDRSKWVTTFTAAEGDDVVEAFTAGGKPMFCETTATTATVSNPDARTDGDKTRLLFSTSTGLVAGVADASWDQLVLSMPDGLGVVEAKAQGPAHQFAAFTHTDPTKTHLFAAQVINGRLSASRVDLTAPPAPLVSVTDRAADRKSPAGQALGNCLAKVAQPPADADSYQPGALLESGSYQVVLGRNAGHSVACTAEPGANGTTYHLYRDTFIGQSIPVRRLSVPALGGKVPFIGIVPPSGSSMVADFGLGKAIPITVTNGTFAAWLPEGAKPIGRDGESWVRVETASTVLFNGYVPMK
;
A
#
# COMPACT_ATOMS: atom_id res chain seq x y z
N MET A 1 -28.58 17.77 21.53
CA MET A 1 -29.49 16.62 21.63
C MET A 1 -28.99 15.60 20.62
N THR A 2 -28.24 14.62 21.09
CA THR A 2 -27.62 13.56 20.29
C THR A 2 -28.58 12.38 20.22
N ASP A 3 -29.07 12.08 19.02
CA ASP A 3 -29.76 10.82 18.74
C ASP A 3 -28.73 9.69 18.81
N GLU A 4 -28.77 8.94 19.91
CA GLU A 4 -28.06 7.68 20.05
C GLU A 4 -28.55 6.73 18.96
N LEU A 5 -27.61 6.21 18.16
CA LEU A 5 -27.83 5.11 17.24
C LEU A 5 -28.54 3.96 17.98
N SER A 6 -29.85 3.83 17.75
CA SER A 6 -30.70 2.77 18.29
C SER A 6 -30.29 1.44 17.66
N LEU A 7 -29.20 0.87 18.17
CA LEU A 7 -28.78 -0.46 17.82
C LEU A 7 -29.79 -1.45 18.40
N PRO A 8 -30.21 -2.46 17.64
CA PRO A 8 -31.13 -3.46 18.15
C PRO A 8 -30.53 -4.12 19.41
N PRO A 9 -31.37 -4.42 20.42
CA PRO A 9 -30.92 -4.98 21.67
C PRO A 9 -30.10 -6.24 21.42
N ARG A 10 -28.91 -6.31 22.03
CA ARG A 10 -28.00 -7.46 21.92
C ARG A 10 -28.76 -8.71 22.33
N ARG A 11 -29.10 -9.56 21.36
CA ARG A 11 -29.68 -10.89 21.63
C ARG A 11 -28.55 -11.83 21.99
N GLU A 12 -28.70 -12.56 23.10
CA GLU A 12 -27.79 -13.66 23.40
C GLU A 12 -27.89 -14.72 22.31
N LEU A 13 -26.74 -15.22 21.88
CA LEU A 13 -26.67 -16.31 20.92
C LEU A 13 -27.23 -17.59 21.58
N PRO A 14 -28.08 -18.35 20.88
CA PRO A 14 -28.59 -19.62 21.39
C PRO A 14 -27.44 -20.55 21.83
N PRO A 15 -27.61 -21.31 22.92
CA PRO A 15 -26.55 -22.13 23.50
C PRO A 15 -25.94 -23.12 22.52
N GLU A 16 -26.72 -23.66 21.58
CA GLU A 16 -26.29 -24.54 20.50
C GLU A 16 -25.34 -23.86 19.51
N VAL A 17 -25.56 -22.58 19.20
CA VAL A 17 -24.68 -21.79 18.31
C VAL A 17 -23.35 -21.50 19.01
N ARG A 18 -23.39 -21.14 20.30
CA ARG A 18 -22.15 -20.98 21.10
C ARG A 18 -21.36 -22.28 21.21
N ALA A 19 -22.04 -23.42 21.40
CA ALA A 19 -21.39 -24.71 21.52
C ALA A 19 -20.71 -25.09 20.20
N ARG A 20 -21.39 -24.89 19.06
CA ARG A 20 -20.83 -25.13 17.73
C ARG A 20 -19.63 -24.22 17.42
N LEU A 21 -19.74 -22.92 17.71
CA LEU A 21 -18.63 -21.98 17.55
C LEU A 21 -17.42 -22.35 18.42
N ARG A 22 -17.62 -22.81 19.67
CA ARG A 22 -16.52 -23.31 20.50
C ARG A 22 -15.88 -24.56 19.92
N ALA A 23 -16.70 -25.50 19.43
CA ALA A 23 -16.23 -26.74 18.83
C ALA A 23 -15.36 -26.45 17.59
N ASP A 24 -15.84 -25.61 16.67
CA ASP A 24 -15.12 -25.25 15.44
C ASP A 24 -13.78 -24.55 15.74
N VAL A 25 -13.76 -23.61 16.70
CA VAL A 25 -12.52 -22.94 17.13
C VAL A 25 -11.55 -23.93 17.78
N SER A 26 -12.04 -24.84 18.64
CA SER A 26 -11.20 -25.84 19.30
C SER A 26 -10.62 -26.86 18.32
N ALA A 27 -11.37 -27.27 17.29
CA ALA A 27 -10.90 -28.15 16.23
C ALA A 27 -9.79 -27.50 15.41
N GLY A 28 -9.95 -26.23 15.01
CA GLY A 28 -8.92 -25.48 14.29
C GLY A 28 -7.62 -25.27 15.08
N LEU A 29 -7.71 -25.23 16.42
CA LEU A 29 -6.53 -25.15 17.30
C LEU A 29 -5.85 -26.52 17.51
N ALA A 30 -6.62 -27.60 17.49
CA ALA A 30 -6.11 -28.97 17.66
C ALA A 30 -5.37 -29.50 16.42
N ASP A 31 -5.73 -29.03 15.22
CA ASP A 31 -5.12 -29.41 13.94
C ASP A 31 -3.75 -28.76 13.65
N ARG A 32 -3.13 -28.11 14.64
CA ARG A 32 -1.74 -27.66 14.51
C ARG A 32 -0.82 -28.90 14.42
N PRO A 33 -0.12 -29.14 13.30
CA PRO A 33 0.71 -30.33 13.16
C PRO A 33 1.83 -30.30 14.20
N LYS A 34 1.78 -31.24 15.15
CA LYS A 34 2.83 -31.45 16.14
C LYS A 34 4.08 -31.92 15.38
N ARG A 35 5.05 -31.02 15.18
CA ARG A 35 6.40 -31.39 14.70
C ARG A 35 7.08 -32.23 15.79
N GLY A 36 6.80 -33.54 15.76
CA GLY A 36 7.53 -34.54 16.53
C GLY A 36 8.93 -34.74 15.93
N ARG A 37 9.95 -34.71 16.79
CA ARG A 37 11.31 -35.14 16.47
C ARG A 37 11.30 -36.64 16.16
N VAL A 38 11.63 -37.01 14.93
CA VAL A 38 11.99 -38.39 14.58
C VAL A 38 13.49 -38.40 14.31
N MET A 39 14.24 -38.97 15.26
CA MET A 39 15.59 -39.47 15.07
C MET A 39 15.48 -40.92 14.62
N ALA A 40 15.96 -41.25 13.42
CA ALA A 40 16.39 -42.61 13.07
C ALA A 40 17.40 -42.56 11.92
N VAL A 41 18.44 -43.35 12.06
CA VAL A 41 19.69 -43.38 11.29
C VAL A 41 19.58 -44.33 10.08
N ALA A 42 20.06 -43.84 8.93
CA ALA A 42 20.69 -44.48 7.75
C ALA A 42 20.27 -45.87 7.23
N ALA A 43 19.98 -45.94 5.92
CA ALA A 43 20.72 -46.76 4.94
C ALA A 43 20.34 -46.37 3.50
N ALA A 44 21.33 -46.40 2.60
CA ALA A 44 21.30 -45.89 1.23
C ALA A 44 20.73 -46.88 0.21
N VAL A 45 20.04 -46.38 -0.83
CA VAL A 45 20.08 -46.88 -2.23
C VAL A 45 19.78 -45.70 -3.18
N ALA A 46 20.59 -45.56 -4.22
CA ALA A 46 20.54 -44.56 -5.27
C ALA A 46 19.40 -44.77 -6.29
N LEU A 47 18.87 -43.68 -6.87
CA LEU A 47 18.82 -43.38 -8.32
C LEU A 47 17.70 -42.38 -8.67
N LEU A 48 18.13 -41.27 -9.29
CA LEU A 48 17.49 -40.50 -10.38
C LEU A 48 15.99 -40.18 -10.31
N ALA A 49 15.65 -38.90 -10.04
CA ALA A 49 14.92 -38.00 -10.94
C ALA A 49 14.29 -36.81 -10.18
N GLY A 50 14.48 -35.60 -10.71
CA GLY A 50 13.46 -34.54 -10.64
C GLY A 50 13.57 -33.52 -9.50
N GLY A 51 13.88 -32.28 -9.89
CA GLY A 51 13.28 -31.09 -9.28
C GLY A 51 14.10 -30.43 -8.17
N ALA A 52 15.05 -29.58 -8.57
CA ALA A 52 15.51 -28.50 -7.72
C ALA A 52 14.34 -27.54 -7.46
N VAL A 53 13.70 -27.63 -6.29
CA VAL A 53 12.83 -26.58 -5.78
C VAL A 53 13.64 -25.77 -4.78
N ALA A 54 14.04 -24.58 -5.22
CA ALA A 54 14.76 -23.60 -4.45
C ALA A 54 13.97 -23.21 -3.18
N ALA A 55 14.51 -23.55 -2.02
CA ALA A 55 14.07 -23.04 -0.73
C ALA A 55 14.96 -21.85 -0.32
N THR A 56 14.77 -20.68 -0.93
CA THR A 56 15.46 -19.43 -0.54
C THR A 56 14.67 -18.18 -0.94
N GLN A 57 13.56 -17.86 -0.26
CA GLN A 57 13.03 -16.47 -0.22
C GLN A 57 12.28 -16.19 1.09
N LEU A 58 13.02 -16.07 2.19
CA LEU A 58 12.57 -15.33 3.37
C LEU A 58 13.70 -14.36 3.68
N THR A 59 13.39 -13.06 3.67
CA THR A 59 14.30 -11.91 3.68
C THR A 59 14.93 -11.58 2.32
N ARG A 60 14.15 -10.90 1.46
CA ARG A 60 14.79 -9.96 0.52
C ARG A 60 14.99 -8.64 1.28
N PRO A 61 16.22 -8.11 1.36
CA PRO A 61 16.40 -6.69 1.67
C PRO A 61 15.64 -5.88 0.63
N SER A 62 15.04 -4.77 1.05
CA SER A 62 14.42 -3.79 0.16
C SER A 62 15.42 -3.48 -0.96
N HIS A 63 15.12 -3.93 -2.17
CA HIS A 63 15.94 -3.59 -3.33
C HIS A 63 15.83 -2.10 -3.54
N ASP A 64 16.96 -1.44 -3.78
CA ASP A 64 17.03 -0.07 -4.29
C ASP A 64 16.15 0.02 -5.55
N VAL A 65 14.95 0.57 -5.40
CA VAL A 65 14.04 0.83 -6.51
C VAL A 65 14.54 2.08 -7.21
N SER A 66 15.38 1.90 -8.24
CA SER A 66 15.58 2.94 -9.26
C SER A 66 14.28 3.10 -10.04
N ALA A 67 13.44 4.06 -9.62
CA ALA A 67 12.24 4.45 -10.34
C ALA A 67 12.64 5.18 -11.65
N ALA A 68 12.51 4.50 -12.78
CA ALA A 68 12.59 5.14 -14.09
C ALA A 68 11.28 5.92 -14.32
N SER A 69 11.35 7.25 -14.20
CA SER A 69 10.29 8.16 -14.64
C SER A 69 10.60 8.60 -16.07
N ASP A 70 9.81 8.12 -17.04
CA ASP A 70 9.77 8.71 -18.38
C ASP A 70 8.90 9.97 -18.36
N GLY A 71 9.47 11.11 -18.79
CA GLY A 71 8.69 12.31 -19.12
C GLY A 71 9.27 13.64 -18.61
N GLY A 72 10.39 14.08 -19.18
CA GLY A 72 10.90 15.45 -19.05
C GLY A 72 12.41 15.49 -18.83
N GLY A 73 13.17 15.95 -19.82
CA GLY A 73 14.64 15.90 -19.90
C GLY A 73 15.43 16.75 -18.89
N GLY A 74 15.18 16.58 -17.60
CA GLY A 74 16.10 16.93 -16.51
C GLY A 74 16.82 15.68 -16.00
N ALA A 75 18.03 15.83 -15.46
CA ALA A 75 18.70 14.75 -14.75
C ALA A 75 17.76 14.16 -13.67
N PRO A 76 17.79 12.83 -13.42
CA PRO A 76 16.95 12.25 -12.37
C PRO A 76 17.30 12.90 -11.04
N SER A 77 16.39 13.74 -10.55
CA SER A 77 16.50 14.37 -9.24
C SER A 77 16.32 13.28 -8.18
N THR A 78 17.25 13.16 -7.23
CA THR A 78 17.04 12.29 -6.06
C THR A 78 15.79 12.72 -5.28
N PRO A 79 15.13 11.84 -4.51
CA PRO A 79 14.01 12.24 -3.66
C PRO A 79 14.36 13.44 -2.76
N LEU A 80 15.57 13.46 -2.20
CA LEU A 80 16.08 14.57 -1.40
C LEU A 80 16.16 15.90 -2.17
N ASP A 81 16.56 15.85 -3.44
CA ASP A 81 16.62 17.04 -4.29
C ASP A 81 15.22 17.57 -4.62
N ARG A 82 14.23 16.68 -4.80
CA ARG A 82 12.82 17.10 -4.94
C ARG A 82 12.31 17.79 -3.68
N CYS A 83 12.63 17.26 -2.51
CA CYS A 83 12.27 17.88 -1.23
C CYS A 83 12.94 19.24 -1.04
N TRP A 84 14.22 19.38 -1.42
CA TRP A 84 14.87 20.69 -1.40
C TRP A 84 14.21 21.68 -2.37
N ALA A 85 13.88 21.24 -3.58
CA ALA A 85 13.14 22.07 -4.54
C ALA A 85 11.77 22.48 -3.99
N ALA A 86 11.08 21.61 -3.24
CA ALA A 86 9.82 21.94 -2.56
C ALA A 86 10.01 23.02 -1.47
N VAL A 87 11.07 22.92 -0.67
CA VAL A 87 11.44 23.95 0.32
C VAL A 87 11.73 25.29 -0.36
N GLN A 88 12.47 25.28 -1.47
CA GLN A 88 12.77 26.48 -2.26
C GLN A 88 11.49 27.10 -2.84
N LYS A 89 10.64 26.29 -3.49
CA LYS A 89 9.37 26.72 -4.07
C LYS A 89 8.42 27.31 -3.04
N ALA A 90 8.45 26.82 -1.80
CA ALA A 90 7.66 27.34 -0.70
C ALA A 90 8.29 28.57 0.00
N GLY A 91 9.49 29.00 -0.39
CA GLY A 91 10.20 30.12 0.25
C GLY A 91 10.64 29.83 1.69
N LYS A 92 10.91 28.56 2.03
CA LYS A 92 11.24 28.11 3.40
C LYS A 92 12.73 27.78 3.60
N THR A 93 13.61 28.22 2.70
CA THR A 93 15.05 27.93 2.76
C THR A 93 15.71 28.40 4.06
N ALA A 94 15.27 29.52 4.64
CA ALA A 94 15.81 30.02 5.91
C ALA A 94 15.43 29.17 7.13
N ALA A 95 14.42 28.29 7.02
CA ALA A 95 13.97 27.44 8.11
C ALA A 95 14.77 26.13 8.22
N VAL A 96 15.60 25.80 7.23
CA VAL A 96 16.37 24.55 7.18
C VAL A 96 17.84 24.82 6.89
N PRO A 97 18.76 23.95 7.32
CA PRO A 97 20.15 24.02 6.87
C PRO A 97 20.28 23.90 5.35
N ASP A 98 21.36 24.44 4.79
CA ASP A 98 21.68 24.31 3.37
C ASP A 98 21.63 22.84 2.92
N ARG A 99 21.18 22.60 1.68
CA ARG A 99 21.11 21.26 1.07
C ARG A 99 22.41 20.46 1.15
N SER A 100 23.57 21.13 1.12
CA SER A 100 24.89 20.51 1.24
C SER A 100 25.16 19.89 2.62
N LYS A 101 24.37 20.25 3.63
CA LYS A 101 24.43 19.70 5.00
C LYS A 101 23.44 18.56 5.21
N TRP A 102 22.69 18.17 4.19
CA TRP A 102 21.71 17.09 4.27
C TRP A 102 22.37 15.76 3.93
N VAL A 103 22.35 14.83 4.88
CA VAL A 103 22.99 13.51 4.75
C VAL A 103 21.93 12.44 4.95
N THR A 104 21.63 11.67 3.90
CA THR A 104 20.70 10.53 3.96
C THR A 104 21.19 9.50 4.97
N THR A 105 20.28 9.05 5.82
CA THR A 105 20.50 8.00 6.82
C THR A 105 19.98 6.67 6.30
N PHE A 106 18.73 6.65 5.83
CA PHE A 106 18.16 5.50 5.13
C PHE A 106 17.01 5.94 4.22
N THR A 107 16.63 5.05 3.31
CA THR A 107 15.47 5.20 2.43
C THR A 107 14.52 4.04 2.70
N ALA A 108 13.23 4.34 2.85
CA ALA A 108 12.17 3.35 2.79
C ALA A 108 11.21 3.72 1.66
N ALA A 109 10.59 2.71 1.06
CA ALA A 109 9.68 2.93 -0.05
C ALA A 109 8.52 1.95 -0.01
N GLU A 110 7.36 2.42 -0.44
CA GLU A 110 6.20 1.60 -0.74
C GLU A 110 5.63 2.02 -2.10
N GLY A 111 5.87 1.18 -3.11
CA GLY A 111 5.53 1.52 -4.48
C GLY A 111 6.26 2.80 -4.94
N ASP A 112 5.48 3.85 -5.21
CA ASP A 112 5.99 5.15 -5.65
C ASP A 112 6.03 6.19 -4.51
N ASP A 113 5.74 5.78 -3.26
CA ASP A 113 6.00 6.57 -2.06
C ASP A 113 7.42 6.28 -1.58
N VAL A 114 8.23 7.30 -1.48
CA VAL A 114 9.61 7.18 -1.02
C VAL A 114 9.82 8.14 0.13
N VAL A 115 10.21 7.60 1.28
CA VAL A 115 10.65 8.37 2.43
C VAL A 115 12.16 8.25 2.59
N GLU A 116 12.83 9.39 2.59
CA GLU A 116 14.22 9.51 2.97
C GLU A 116 14.30 10.10 4.37
N ALA A 117 14.87 9.32 5.28
CA ALA A 117 15.32 9.83 6.57
C ALA A 117 16.72 10.40 6.38
N PHE A 118 16.95 11.63 6.82
CA PHE A 118 18.23 12.30 6.69
C PHE A 118 18.54 13.11 7.94
N THR A 119 19.79 13.56 8.05
CA THR A 119 20.18 14.57 9.03
C THR A 119 20.45 15.89 8.32
N ALA A 120 20.00 16.99 8.88
CA ALA A 120 20.32 18.34 8.40
C ALA A 120 20.89 19.15 9.57
N GLY A 121 22.17 19.52 9.48
CA GLY A 121 22.84 20.22 10.58
C GLY A 121 22.81 19.44 11.91
N GLY A 122 22.89 18.10 11.84
CA GLY A 122 22.86 17.20 12.99
C GLY A 122 21.47 16.89 13.55
N LYS A 123 20.39 17.47 13.01
CA LYS A 123 19.01 17.16 13.41
C LYS A 123 18.39 16.10 12.50
N PRO A 124 17.67 15.10 13.03
CA PRO A 124 16.94 14.13 12.22
C PRO A 124 15.76 14.81 11.51
N MET A 125 15.60 14.51 10.23
CA MET A 125 14.53 15.01 9.35
C MET A 125 14.07 13.91 8.40
N PHE A 126 12.90 14.14 7.79
CA PHE A 126 12.27 13.23 6.85
C PHE A 126 11.77 13.99 5.63
N CYS A 127 11.92 13.35 4.48
CA CYS A 127 11.45 13.81 3.19
C CYS A 127 10.60 12.68 2.62
N GLU A 128 9.33 12.94 2.38
CA GLU A 128 8.46 12.05 1.61
C GLU A 128 8.32 12.61 0.20
N THR A 129 8.46 11.76 -0.81
CA THR A 129 8.11 12.08 -2.17
C THR A 129 7.20 11.02 -2.75
N THR A 130 6.09 11.46 -3.35
CA THR A 130 5.19 10.62 -4.13
C THR A 130 5.36 10.92 -5.63
N ALA A 131 4.49 10.36 -6.47
CA ALA A 131 4.42 10.71 -7.88
C ALA A 131 4.14 12.22 -8.12
N THR A 132 3.47 12.90 -7.19
CA THR A 132 2.96 14.28 -7.38
C THR A 132 3.35 15.27 -6.31
N THR A 133 3.78 14.79 -5.14
CA THR A 133 4.06 15.62 -3.97
C THR A 133 5.46 15.40 -3.45
N ALA A 134 5.96 16.44 -2.79
CA ALA A 134 7.13 16.39 -1.93
C ALA A 134 6.80 17.07 -0.60
N THR A 135 7.04 16.38 0.50
CA THR A 135 6.70 16.80 1.86
C THR A 135 7.94 16.71 2.74
N VAL A 136 8.26 17.76 3.49
CA VAL A 136 9.44 17.80 4.37
C VAL A 136 9.01 18.02 5.81
N SER A 137 9.56 17.22 6.72
CA SER A 137 9.28 17.31 8.15
C SER A 137 9.65 18.67 8.74
N ASN A 138 9.02 19.04 9.85
CA ASN A 138 9.34 20.27 10.55
C ASN A 138 10.69 20.16 11.29
N PRO A 139 11.69 21.04 11.03
CA PRO A 139 13.00 21.00 11.67
C PRO A 139 12.98 21.39 13.16
N ASP A 140 11.87 21.96 13.63
CA ASP A 140 11.62 22.30 15.03
C ASP A 140 10.79 21.24 15.76
N ALA A 141 10.50 20.10 15.09
CA ALA A 141 9.91 18.95 15.76
C ALA A 141 10.80 18.52 16.94
N ARG A 142 10.19 18.43 18.13
CA ARG A 142 10.91 18.20 19.38
C ARG A 142 11.56 16.82 19.42
N THR A 143 12.89 16.79 19.41
CA THR A 143 13.69 15.56 19.58
C THR A 143 14.26 15.41 20.99
N ASP A 144 13.89 16.28 21.93
CA ASP A 144 14.49 16.36 23.26
C ASP A 144 14.04 15.20 24.18
N GLY A 145 15.01 14.45 24.70
CA GLY A 145 14.83 13.34 25.64
C GLY A 145 14.86 11.95 25.00
N ASP A 146 15.22 10.94 25.77
CA ASP A 146 15.52 9.56 25.30
C ASP A 146 14.28 8.73 24.94
N LYS A 147 13.16 9.36 24.54
CA LYS A 147 11.87 8.69 24.34
C LYS A 147 11.48 8.61 22.87
N THR A 148 10.93 7.45 22.49
CA THR A 148 10.26 7.19 21.20
C THR A 148 9.16 8.21 20.92
N ARG A 149 9.15 8.81 19.72
CA ARG A 149 8.16 9.82 19.31
C ARG A 149 8.05 9.94 17.79
N LEU A 150 6.93 10.49 17.33
CA LEU A 150 6.74 10.89 15.94
C LEU A 150 7.28 12.31 15.71
N LEU A 151 7.95 12.50 14.58
CA LEU A 151 8.44 13.80 14.10
C LEU A 151 7.81 14.20 12.77
N PHE A 152 7.17 13.24 12.09
CA PHE A 152 6.64 13.42 10.76
C PHE A 152 5.46 12.49 10.50
N SER A 153 4.43 13.02 9.85
CA SER A 153 3.34 12.24 9.30
C SER A 153 2.74 12.95 8.10
N THR A 154 2.13 12.19 7.20
CA THR A 154 1.63 12.70 5.91
C THR A 154 0.24 12.12 5.59
N SER A 155 -0.45 12.67 4.60
CA SER A 155 -1.79 12.23 4.20
C SER A 155 -1.82 10.85 3.54
N THR A 156 -0.67 10.31 3.11
CA THR A 156 -0.55 8.95 2.54
C THR A 156 -0.55 7.88 3.64
N GLY A 157 -0.44 8.28 4.91
CA GLY A 157 -0.34 7.37 6.04
C GLY A 157 1.07 6.98 6.41
N LEU A 158 2.09 7.63 5.83
CA LEU A 158 3.45 7.60 6.34
C LEU A 158 3.51 8.23 7.73
N VAL A 159 4.23 7.57 8.63
CA VAL A 159 4.67 8.13 9.90
C VAL A 159 6.16 7.88 10.08
N ALA A 160 6.87 8.85 10.64
CA ALA A 160 8.30 8.73 10.89
C ALA A 160 8.70 9.50 12.16
N GLY A 161 9.81 9.09 12.75
CA GLY A 161 10.22 9.61 14.05
C GLY A 161 11.56 9.09 14.53
N VAL A 162 11.82 9.27 15.81
CA VAL A 162 13.01 8.74 16.50
C VAL A 162 12.56 7.77 17.57
N ALA A 163 13.21 6.62 17.63
CA ALA A 163 13.00 5.64 18.69
C ALA A 163 13.87 5.96 19.91
N ASP A 164 13.46 5.46 21.08
CA ASP A 164 14.34 5.35 22.26
C ASP A 164 15.64 4.63 21.83
N ALA A 165 16.79 5.11 22.31
CA ALA A 165 18.10 4.59 21.89
C ALA A 165 18.30 3.09 22.21
N SER A 166 17.51 2.53 23.14
CA SER A 166 17.51 1.10 23.44
C SER A 166 16.63 0.26 22.49
N TRP A 167 15.90 0.89 21.55
CA TRP A 167 14.95 0.24 20.65
C TRP A 167 15.52 0.17 19.23
N ASP A 168 16.05 -0.99 18.85
CA ASP A 168 16.48 -1.24 17.46
C ASP A 168 15.29 -1.53 16.52
N GLN A 169 14.19 -2.00 17.10
CA GLN A 169 13.00 -2.40 16.37
C GLN A 169 11.75 -2.10 17.20
N LEU A 170 10.74 -1.58 16.53
CA LEU A 170 9.46 -1.25 17.13
C LEU A 170 8.30 -1.70 16.27
N VAL A 171 7.15 -1.83 16.89
CA VAL A 171 5.88 -2.08 16.26
C VAL A 171 4.94 -0.94 16.58
N LEU A 172 4.32 -0.41 15.54
CA LEU A 172 3.26 0.59 15.62
C LEU A 172 1.92 -0.12 15.60
N SER A 173 0.99 0.32 16.44
CA SER A 173 -0.37 -0.24 16.50
C SER A 173 -1.39 0.81 16.87
N MET A 174 -2.63 0.62 16.42
CA MET A 174 -3.78 1.39 16.88
C MET A 174 -4.21 0.96 18.31
N PRO A 175 -5.09 1.72 19.01
CA PRO A 175 -5.48 1.41 20.39
C PRO A 175 -6.08 0.00 20.56
N ASP A 176 -6.79 -0.49 19.54
CA ASP A 176 -7.41 -1.82 19.49
C ASP A 176 -6.41 -2.95 19.18
N GLY A 177 -5.15 -2.62 18.92
CA GLY A 177 -4.11 -3.57 18.52
C GLY A 177 -4.19 -4.02 17.06
N LEU A 178 -5.09 -3.44 16.26
CA LEU A 178 -5.12 -3.64 14.81
C LEU A 178 -4.14 -2.69 14.10
N GLY A 179 -3.90 -2.92 12.81
CA GLY A 179 -3.00 -2.08 12.00
C GLY A 179 -1.54 -2.12 12.47
N VAL A 180 -1.05 -3.32 12.77
CA VAL A 180 0.29 -3.55 13.30
C VAL A 180 1.31 -3.40 12.18
N VAL A 181 2.23 -2.43 12.30
CA VAL A 181 3.32 -2.21 11.35
C VAL A 181 4.66 -2.24 12.07
N GLU A 182 5.59 -3.05 11.58
CA GLU A 182 6.94 -3.14 12.11
C GLU A 182 7.85 -2.08 11.47
N ALA A 183 8.68 -1.42 12.28
CA ALA A 183 9.69 -0.48 11.83
C ALA A 183 11.03 -0.78 12.50
N LYS A 184 12.12 -0.54 11.78
CA LYS A 184 13.48 -0.61 12.32
C LYS A 184 14.01 0.79 12.56
N ALA A 185 14.58 1.00 13.74
CA ALA A 185 15.34 2.22 14.02
C ALA A 185 16.71 2.11 13.34
N GLN A 186 17.14 3.18 12.68
CA GLN A 186 18.34 3.21 11.87
C GLN A 186 19.14 4.50 12.09
N GLY A 187 20.46 4.36 11.96
CA GLY A 187 21.42 5.45 12.09
C GLY A 187 21.60 5.97 13.52
N PRO A 188 22.51 6.94 13.73
CA PRO A 188 22.90 7.43 15.06
C PRO A 188 21.75 8.09 15.84
N ALA A 189 20.74 8.60 15.13
CA ALA A 189 19.58 9.24 15.71
C ALA A 189 18.40 8.27 15.94
N HIS A 190 18.58 6.97 15.70
CA HIS A 190 17.53 5.94 15.82
C HIS A 190 16.25 6.32 15.06
N GLN A 191 16.41 6.84 13.84
CA GLN A 191 15.29 7.25 13.00
C GLN A 191 14.53 6.02 12.50
N PHE A 192 13.20 6.11 12.42
CA PHE A 192 12.36 5.08 11.81
C PHE A 192 11.31 5.71 10.90
N ALA A 193 10.81 4.94 9.95
CA ALA A 193 9.68 5.30 9.11
C ALA A 193 8.80 4.07 8.86
N ALA A 194 7.50 4.26 8.75
CA ALA A 194 6.52 3.20 8.53
C ALA A 194 5.29 3.73 7.78
N PHE A 195 4.76 2.93 6.86
CA PHE A 195 3.51 3.21 6.16
C PHE A 195 2.37 2.51 6.90
N THR A 196 1.50 3.30 7.54
CA THR A 196 0.39 2.78 8.35
C THR A 196 -0.90 2.58 7.58
N HIS A 197 -1.00 3.18 6.38
CA HIS A 197 -2.22 3.21 5.56
C HIS A 197 -3.45 3.80 6.26
N THR A 198 -3.24 4.56 7.32
CA THR A 198 -4.29 5.27 8.03
C THR A 198 -4.05 6.77 7.94
N ASP A 199 -5.10 7.57 8.11
CA ASP A 199 -4.94 9.02 8.21
C ASP A 199 -4.31 9.35 9.58
N PRO A 200 -3.03 9.74 9.65
CA PRO A 200 -2.35 9.92 10.93
C PRO A 200 -2.86 11.12 11.72
N THR A 201 -3.68 11.98 11.10
CA THR A 201 -4.38 13.07 11.80
C THR A 201 -5.63 12.59 12.54
N LYS A 202 -6.15 11.41 12.18
CA LYS A 202 -7.33 10.78 12.76
C LYS A 202 -7.02 9.52 13.55
N THR A 203 -5.82 8.98 13.40
CA THR A 203 -5.39 7.73 14.04
C THR A 203 -4.45 8.02 15.19
N HIS A 204 -4.79 7.51 16.37
CA HIS A 204 -3.87 7.45 17.51
C HIS A 204 -2.97 6.22 17.39
N LEU A 205 -1.67 6.39 17.58
CA LEU A 205 -0.68 5.33 17.43
C LEU A 205 0.04 5.06 18.75
N PHE A 206 0.35 3.79 18.99
CA PHE A 206 1.22 3.33 20.06
C PHE A 206 2.45 2.66 19.46
N ALA A 207 3.60 2.84 20.10
CA ALA A 207 4.81 2.07 19.80
C ALA A 207 5.11 1.07 20.92
N ALA A 208 5.53 -0.12 20.55
CA ALA A 208 6.09 -1.10 21.48
C ALA A 208 7.38 -1.70 20.91
N GLN A 209 8.37 -1.90 21.78
CA GLN A 209 9.66 -2.48 21.43
C GLN A 209 9.50 -3.96 21.04
N VAL A 210 10.31 -4.42 20.09
CA VAL A 210 10.46 -5.84 19.81
C VAL A 210 11.75 -6.36 20.48
N ILE A 211 11.60 -7.28 21.42
CA ILE A 211 12.71 -7.90 22.17
C ILE A 211 12.75 -9.39 21.85
N ASN A 212 13.84 -9.86 21.24
CA ASN A 212 14.00 -11.27 20.84
C ASN A 212 12.81 -11.80 20.02
N GLY A 213 12.31 -11.00 19.08
CA GLY A 213 11.15 -11.33 18.24
C GLY A 213 9.80 -11.34 18.96
N ARG A 214 9.72 -10.80 20.19
CA ARG A 214 8.48 -10.66 20.96
C ARG A 214 8.17 -9.21 21.24
N LEU A 215 6.90 -8.85 21.13
CA LEU A 215 6.44 -7.51 21.48
C LEU A 215 6.52 -7.31 23.00
N SER A 216 7.12 -6.19 23.41
CA SER A 216 7.09 -5.75 24.81
C SER A 216 5.67 -5.47 25.27
N ALA A 217 5.36 -5.77 26.52
CA ALA A 217 4.07 -5.42 27.11
C ALA A 217 3.94 -3.90 27.32
N SER A 218 5.06 -3.19 27.45
CA SER A 218 5.08 -1.74 27.58
C SER A 218 4.82 -1.09 26.22
N ARG A 219 3.83 -0.21 26.17
CA ARG A 219 3.53 0.62 25.00
C ARG A 219 3.72 2.09 25.35
N VAL A 220 4.21 2.84 24.39
CA VAL A 220 4.35 4.29 24.46
C VAL A 220 3.31 4.91 23.55
N ASP A 221 2.50 5.81 24.09
CA ASP A 221 1.58 6.63 23.31
C ASP A 221 2.39 7.63 22.46
N LEU A 222 2.13 7.64 21.15
CA LEU A 222 2.80 8.53 20.22
C LEU A 222 1.94 9.77 20.00
N THR A 223 2.37 10.88 20.59
CA THR A 223 1.78 12.18 20.30
C THR A 223 1.95 12.52 18.81
N ALA A 224 0.91 13.09 18.21
CA ALA A 224 0.95 13.53 16.82
C ALA A 224 2.11 14.52 16.60
N PRO A 225 2.87 14.38 15.50
CA PRO A 225 3.94 15.32 15.18
C PRO A 225 3.37 16.70 14.80
N PRO A 226 4.18 17.77 14.86
CA PRO A 226 3.78 19.04 14.27
C PRO A 226 3.54 18.89 12.76
N ALA A 227 2.77 19.81 12.18
CA ALA A 227 2.56 19.85 10.74
C ALA A 227 3.91 19.92 9.98
N PRO A 228 4.02 19.27 8.81
CA PRO A 228 5.21 19.37 7.96
C PRO A 228 5.63 20.82 7.69
N LEU A 229 6.93 21.06 7.50
CA LEU A 229 7.43 22.39 7.13
C LEU A 229 6.84 22.84 5.79
N VAL A 230 6.81 21.91 4.83
CA VAL A 230 6.21 22.09 3.51
C VAL A 230 5.56 20.78 3.05
N SER A 231 4.47 20.91 2.32
CA SER A 231 3.91 19.86 1.47
C SER A 231 3.51 20.53 0.17
N VAL A 232 4.16 20.18 -0.93
CA VAL A 232 3.98 20.85 -2.21
C VAL A 232 3.67 19.82 -3.28
N THR A 233 2.61 20.07 -4.04
CA THR A 233 2.41 19.42 -5.34
C THR A 233 3.48 19.94 -6.30
N ASP A 234 4.48 19.11 -6.56
CA ASP A 234 5.58 19.42 -7.49
C ASP A 234 5.27 18.93 -8.90
N ARG A 235 4.33 17.99 -9.05
CA ARG A 235 3.79 17.53 -10.35
C ARG A 235 2.28 17.39 -10.26
N ALA A 236 1.55 17.98 -11.21
CA ALA A 236 0.10 17.83 -11.25
C ALA A 236 -0.28 16.41 -11.69
N ALA A 237 -1.30 15.82 -11.06
CA ALA A 237 -1.92 14.63 -11.60
C ALA A 237 -2.64 14.95 -12.91
N ASP A 238 -2.72 13.97 -13.81
CA ASP A 238 -3.49 14.16 -15.04
C ASP A 238 -4.99 14.27 -14.69
N ARG A 239 -5.56 15.40 -15.07
CA ARG A 239 -6.99 15.74 -14.93
C ARG A 239 -7.61 16.14 -16.27
N LYS A 240 -6.85 16.06 -17.37
CA LYS A 240 -7.27 16.53 -18.70
C LYS A 240 -7.62 15.37 -19.62
N SER A 241 -6.95 14.23 -19.51
CA SER A 241 -7.35 13.03 -20.27
C SER A 241 -8.74 12.52 -19.86
N PRO A 242 -9.40 11.70 -20.69
CA PRO A 242 -10.67 11.07 -20.31
C PRO A 242 -10.59 10.32 -18.98
N ALA A 243 -9.51 9.56 -18.74
CA ALA A 243 -9.28 8.86 -17.49
C ALA A 243 -9.04 9.84 -16.32
N GLY A 244 -8.26 10.89 -16.54
CA GLY A 244 -8.02 11.94 -15.54
C GLY A 244 -9.28 12.68 -15.13
N GLN A 245 -10.14 13.03 -16.09
CA GLN A 245 -11.44 13.65 -15.83
C GLN A 245 -12.39 12.69 -15.10
N ALA A 246 -12.47 11.43 -15.54
CA ALA A 246 -13.32 10.42 -14.89
C ALA A 246 -12.90 10.21 -13.42
N LEU A 247 -11.60 10.05 -13.16
CA LEU A 247 -11.08 9.86 -11.81
C LEU A 247 -11.29 11.11 -10.94
N GLY A 248 -10.94 12.30 -11.45
CA GLY A 248 -11.11 13.55 -10.72
C GLY A 248 -12.58 13.84 -10.37
N ASN A 249 -13.49 13.69 -11.34
CA ASN A 249 -14.93 13.86 -11.12
C ASN A 249 -15.48 12.90 -10.08
N CYS A 250 -15.01 11.65 -10.10
CA CYS A 250 -15.40 10.68 -9.11
C CYS A 250 -14.90 11.04 -7.71
N LEU A 251 -13.59 11.26 -7.55
CA LEU A 251 -13.00 11.52 -6.25
C LEU A 251 -13.61 12.78 -5.60
N ALA A 252 -14.02 13.76 -6.41
CA ALA A 252 -14.73 14.95 -5.93
C ALA A 252 -16.19 14.70 -5.49
N LYS A 253 -16.82 13.60 -5.91
CA LYS A 253 -18.26 13.34 -5.68
C LYS A 253 -18.55 12.14 -4.78
N VAL A 254 -17.56 11.30 -4.47
CA VAL A 254 -17.72 10.20 -3.52
C VAL A 254 -17.88 10.74 -2.10
N ALA A 255 -18.68 10.06 -1.28
CA ALA A 255 -18.98 10.50 0.08
C ALA A 255 -17.74 10.56 1.00
N GLN A 256 -16.75 9.70 0.75
CA GLN A 256 -15.53 9.57 1.56
C GLN A 256 -14.30 9.44 0.66
N PRO A 257 -13.79 10.55 0.09
CA PRO A 257 -12.58 10.52 -0.70
C PRO A 257 -11.37 10.05 0.14
N PRO A 258 -10.31 9.52 -0.49
CA PRO A 258 -9.01 9.34 0.15
C PRO A 258 -8.50 10.70 0.67
N ALA A 259 -7.68 10.68 1.73
CA ALA A 259 -7.14 11.90 2.33
C ALA A 259 -6.28 12.72 1.34
N ASP A 260 -5.73 12.05 0.34
CA ASP A 260 -4.81 12.53 -0.68
C ASP A 260 -5.41 12.41 -2.09
N ALA A 261 -6.72 12.57 -2.26
CA ALA A 261 -7.41 12.38 -3.55
C ALA A 261 -6.73 13.05 -4.76
N ASP A 262 -6.14 14.24 -4.58
CA ASP A 262 -5.48 14.99 -5.64
C ASP A 262 -4.15 14.38 -6.12
N SER A 263 -3.51 13.52 -5.32
CA SER A 263 -2.25 12.86 -5.70
C SER A 263 -2.46 11.69 -6.64
N TYR A 264 -3.67 11.14 -6.71
CA TYR A 264 -3.97 9.95 -7.51
C TYR A 264 -3.80 10.24 -9.00
N GLN A 265 -2.95 9.44 -9.64
CA GLN A 265 -2.78 9.43 -11.08
C GLN A 265 -3.82 8.50 -11.72
N PRO A 266 -4.45 8.92 -12.83
CA PRO A 266 -5.38 8.05 -13.55
C PRO A 266 -4.66 6.83 -14.12
N GLY A 267 -5.35 5.69 -14.06
CA GLY A 267 -4.97 4.41 -14.64
C GLY A 267 -5.88 4.02 -15.79
N ALA A 268 -6.09 2.72 -15.96
CA ALA A 268 -6.95 2.18 -16.99
C ALA A 268 -8.41 2.61 -16.76
N LEU A 269 -9.07 3.00 -17.84
CA LEU A 269 -10.47 3.41 -17.89
C LEU A 269 -11.27 2.37 -18.69
N LEU A 270 -12.36 1.89 -18.10
CA LEU A 270 -13.38 1.09 -18.77
C LEU A 270 -14.66 1.88 -18.92
N GLU A 271 -15.22 1.82 -20.12
CA GLU A 271 -16.49 2.45 -20.43
C GLU A 271 -17.41 1.44 -21.10
N SER A 272 -18.69 1.52 -20.81
CA SER A 272 -19.74 0.77 -21.50
C SER A 272 -21.06 1.54 -21.39
N GLY A 273 -21.35 2.39 -22.38
CA GLY A 273 -22.50 3.29 -22.32
C GLY A 273 -22.35 4.26 -21.16
N SER A 274 -23.31 4.25 -20.24
CA SER A 274 -23.32 5.11 -19.05
C SER A 274 -22.58 4.54 -17.83
N TYR A 275 -21.97 3.37 -17.96
CA TYR A 275 -21.18 2.74 -16.90
C TYR A 275 -19.69 3.01 -17.15
N GLN A 276 -19.00 3.46 -16.13
CA GLN A 276 -17.56 3.68 -16.18
C GLN A 276 -16.88 3.06 -14.96
N VAL A 277 -15.66 2.55 -15.16
CA VAL A 277 -14.74 2.18 -14.10
C VAL A 277 -13.38 2.79 -14.40
N VAL A 278 -12.89 3.66 -13.54
CA VAL A 278 -11.56 4.26 -13.66
C VAL A 278 -10.70 3.85 -12.50
N LEU A 279 -9.51 3.34 -12.81
CA LEU A 279 -8.51 3.05 -11.80
C LEU A 279 -7.71 4.31 -11.47
N GLY A 280 -7.33 4.45 -10.21
CA GLY A 280 -6.41 5.48 -9.74
C GLY A 280 -5.31 4.83 -8.92
N ARG A 281 -4.09 5.37 -9.02
CA ARG A 281 -2.93 4.90 -8.26
C ARG A 281 -2.23 6.07 -7.59
N ASN A 282 -1.82 5.90 -6.34
CA ASN A 282 -0.89 6.77 -5.65
C ASN A 282 0.02 5.93 -4.75
N ALA A 283 1.34 6.18 -4.67
CA ALA A 283 2.26 5.82 -3.57
C ALA A 283 2.07 4.47 -2.81
N GLY A 284 1.48 3.43 -3.41
CA GLY A 284 1.17 2.16 -2.72
C GLY A 284 -0.32 1.88 -2.53
N HIS A 285 -1.16 2.88 -2.71
CA HIS A 285 -2.61 2.76 -2.82
C HIS A 285 -3.08 2.64 -4.26
N SER A 286 -4.14 1.87 -4.42
CA SER A 286 -4.90 1.82 -5.66
C SER A 286 -6.37 1.87 -5.33
N VAL A 287 -7.12 2.54 -6.20
CA VAL A 287 -8.55 2.67 -6.09
C VAL A 287 -9.18 2.32 -7.43
N ALA A 288 -10.39 1.80 -7.37
CA ALA A 288 -11.29 1.76 -8.49
C ALA A 288 -12.46 2.68 -8.17
N CYS A 289 -12.69 3.66 -9.02
CA CYS A 289 -13.94 4.39 -8.98
C CYS A 289 -14.89 3.89 -10.05
N THR A 290 -16.15 3.66 -9.67
CA THR A 290 -17.23 3.40 -10.61
C THR A 290 -18.16 4.59 -10.73
N ALA A 291 -18.67 4.82 -11.93
CA ALA A 291 -19.77 5.73 -12.20
C ALA A 291 -20.91 4.96 -12.88
N GLU A 292 -22.13 5.09 -12.36
CA GLU A 292 -23.31 4.42 -12.90
C GLU A 292 -24.56 5.33 -12.88
N PRO A 293 -25.57 5.06 -13.73
CA PRO A 293 -26.84 5.77 -13.67
C PRO A 293 -27.55 5.53 -12.34
N GLY A 294 -27.93 6.61 -11.67
CA GLY A 294 -28.80 6.63 -10.50
C GLY A 294 -30.06 7.45 -10.76
N ALA A 295 -31.01 7.40 -9.81
CA ALA A 295 -32.30 8.09 -9.94
C ALA A 295 -32.17 9.61 -10.12
N ASN A 296 -31.10 10.22 -9.58
CA ASN A 296 -30.86 11.67 -9.60
C ASN A 296 -29.58 12.06 -10.37
N GLY A 297 -29.21 11.28 -11.40
CA GLY A 297 -27.99 11.50 -12.18
C GLY A 297 -26.95 10.40 -11.95
N THR A 298 -25.67 10.71 -12.05
CA THR A 298 -24.60 9.71 -11.91
C THR A 298 -24.27 9.46 -10.44
N THR A 299 -24.31 8.20 -10.02
CA THR A 299 -23.82 7.74 -8.71
C THR A 299 -22.36 7.32 -8.83
N TYR A 300 -21.54 7.70 -7.85
CA TYR A 300 -20.12 7.34 -7.80
C TYR A 300 -19.83 6.47 -6.58
N HIS A 301 -19.06 5.40 -6.78
CA HIS A 301 -18.57 4.55 -5.70
C HIS A 301 -17.05 4.41 -5.77
N LEU A 302 -16.42 4.40 -4.61
CA LEU A 302 -14.98 4.21 -4.46
C LEU A 302 -14.70 2.86 -3.82
N TYR A 303 -13.92 2.03 -4.51
CA TYR A 303 -13.41 0.77 -4.00
C TYR A 303 -11.92 0.92 -3.79
N ARG A 304 -11.49 0.78 -2.53
CA ARG A 304 -10.07 0.84 -2.19
C ARG A 304 -9.47 -0.55 -2.27
N ASP A 305 -8.22 -0.62 -2.66
CA ASP A 305 -7.46 -1.85 -2.55
C ASP A 305 -7.17 -2.14 -1.07
N THR A 306 -7.86 -3.13 -0.51
CA THR A 306 -7.76 -3.51 0.90
C THR A 306 -6.83 -4.69 1.13
N PHE A 307 -6.10 -5.17 0.12
CA PHE A 307 -5.25 -6.34 0.32
C PHE A 307 -4.04 -5.99 1.20
N ILE A 308 -3.93 -6.75 2.28
CA ILE A 308 -2.89 -6.70 3.30
C ILE A 308 -2.12 -8.01 3.15
N GLY A 309 -0.87 -7.96 2.69
CA GLY A 309 -0.08 -9.17 2.46
C GLY A 309 1.19 -8.94 1.65
N GLN A 310 1.94 -10.03 1.40
CA GLN A 310 3.10 -9.97 0.51
C GLN A 310 2.66 -9.54 -0.89
N SER A 311 3.40 -8.58 -1.47
CA SER A 311 3.11 -8.01 -2.80
C SER A 311 2.97 -9.10 -3.86
N ILE A 312 1.73 -9.42 -4.26
CA ILE A 312 1.47 -10.25 -5.44
C ILE A 312 1.68 -9.34 -6.66
N PRO A 313 2.51 -9.72 -7.65
CA PRO A 313 2.86 -8.84 -8.77
C PRO A 313 1.64 -8.36 -9.56
N VAL A 314 0.61 -9.19 -9.67
CA VAL A 314 -0.66 -8.86 -10.33
C VAL A 314 -1.79 -9.14 -9.35
N ARG A 315 -2.63 -8.12 -9.11
CA ARG A 315 -3.71 -8.21 -8.14
C ARG A 315 -4.99 -7.61 -8.72
N ARG A 316 -6.08 -8.36 -8.64
CA ARG A 316 -7.41 -7.88 -9.04
C ARG A 316 -8.03 -7.06 -7.90
N LEU A 317 -8.67 -5.94 -8.27
CA LEU A 317 -9.53 -5.19 -7.35
C LEU A 317 -10.97 -5.72 -7.44
N SER A 318 -11.58 -5.95 -6.28
CA SER A 318 -12.97 -6.41 -6.21
C SER A 318 -13.93 -5.23 -6.42
N VAL A 319 -14.56 -5.20 -7.59
CA VAL A 319 -15.59 -4.23 -7.96
C VAL A 319 -16.84 -4.98 -8.40
N PRO A 320 -18.04 -4.63 -7.88
CA PRO A 320 -19.30 -5.23 -8.29
C PRO A 320 -19.57 -5.12 -9.78
N ALA A 321 -20.47 -5.96 -10.28
CA ALA A 321 -20.96 -5.85 -11.65
C ALA A 321 -21.75 -4.56 -11.84
N LEU A 322 -21.53 -3.89 -12.98
CA LEU A 322 -22.21 -2.65 -13.35
C LEU A 322 -23.06 -2.91 -14.60
N GLY A 323 -24.37 -2.71 -14.50
CA GLY A 323 -25.27 -2.96 -15.63
C GLY A 323 -25.20 -4.38 -16.20
N GLY A 324 -24.97 -5.38 -15.33
CA GLY A 324 -24.79 -6.78 -15.72
C GLY A 324 -23.40 -7.13 -16.27
N LYS A 325 -22.48 -6.17 -16.36
CA LYS A 325 -21.10 -6.40 -16.81
C LYS A 325 -20.15 -6.51 -15.63
N VAL A 326 -19.27 -7.51 -15.65
CA VAL A 326 -18.30 -7.73 -14.58
C VAL A 326 -16.96 -7.10 -14.98
N PRO A 327 -16.46 -6.11 -14.23
CA PRO A 327 -15.13 -5.55 -14.47
C PRO A 327 -14.05 -6.53 -14.01
N PHE A 328 -13.09 -6.82 -14.89
CA PHE A 328 -11.82 -7.48 -14.57
C PHE A 328 -10.73 -6.42 -14.55
N ILE A 329 -10.48 -5.87 -13.37
CA ILE A 329 -9.64 -4.70 -13.15
C ILE A 329 -8.63 -4.95 -12.04
N GLY A 330 -7.51 -4.27 -12.08
CA GLY A 330 -6.51 -4.45 -11.03
C GLY A 330 -5.22 -3.69 -11.25
N ILE A 331 -4.19 -4.13 -10.55
CA ILE A 331 -2.85 -3.57 -10.64
C ILE A 331 -1.85 -4.60 -11.19
N VAL A 332 -0.85 -4.09 -11.88
CA VAL A 332 0.35 -4.79 -12.33
C VAL A 332 1.59 -4.04 -11.80
N PRO A 333 2.82 -4.59 -11.93
CA PRO A 333 4.00 -3.81 -11.62
C PRO A 333 4.04 -2.54 -12.49
N PRO A 334 4.56 -1.40 -11.98
CA PRO A 334 4.59 -0.13 -12.73
C PRO A 334 5.20 -0.22 -14.13
N SER A 335 6.19 -1.11 -14.30
CA SER A 335 6.87 -1.35 -15.58
C SER A 335 6.05 -2.18 -16.58
N GLY A 336 4.92 -2.76 -16.16
CA GLY A 336 4.05 -3.53 -17.02
C GLY A 336 3.39 -2.64 -18.08
N SER A 337 3.63 -2.97 -19.36
CA SER A 337 3.12 -2.20 -20.51
C SER A 337 2.04 -2.96 -21.29
N SER A 338 1.95 -4.27 -21.14
CA SER A 338 0.95 -5.10 -21.81
C SER A 338 0.47 -6.24 -20.91
N MET A 339 -0.75 -6.70 -21.17
CA MET A 339 -1.32 -7.86 -20.51
C MET A 339 -2.22 -8.63 -21.47
N VAL A 340 -2.19 -9.95 -21.37
CA VAL A 340 -3.20 -10.83 -21.94
C VAL A 340 -3.82 -11.68 -20.84
N ALA A 341 -5.09 -12.03 -21.00
CA ALA A 341 -5.81 -12.89 -20.07
C ALA A 341 -6.64 -13.93 -20.83
N ASP A 342 -6.68 -15.16 -20.32
CA ASP A 342 -7.58 -16.19 -20.81
C ASP A 342 -8.74 -16.38 -19.81
N PHE A 343 -9.96 -16.21 -20.33
CA PHE A 343 -11.22 -16.32 -19.62
C PHE A 343 -12.00 -17.57 -20.02
N GLY A 344 -11.32 -18.64 -20.45
CA GLY A 344 -11.93 -19.92 -20.77
C GLY A 344 -12.69 -19.91 -22.11
N LEU A 345 -12.35 -18.98 -22.99
CA LEU A 345 -12.95 -18.82 -24.32
C LEU A 345 -12.11 -19.46 -25.44
N GLY A 346 -11.09 -20.23 -25.07
CA GLY A 346 -10.18 -20.89 -26.01
C GLY A 346 -9.13 -19.97 -26.64
N LYS A 347 -9.09 -18.69 -26.27
CA LYS A 347 -8.05 -17.74 -26.66
C LYS A 347 -7.82 -16.68 -25.58
N ALA A 348 -6.55 -16.32 -25.38
CA ALA A 348 -6.21 -15.16 -24.58
C ALA A 348 -6.63 -13.87 -25.29
N ILE A 349 -7.13 -12.91 -24.53
CA ILE A 349 -7.53 -11.59 -25.02
C ILE A 349 -6.59 -10.51 -24.48
N PRO A 350 -6.27 -9.47 -25.28
CA PRO A 350 -5.51 -8.34 -24.80
C PRO A 350 -6.31 -7.55 -23.76
N ILE A 351 -5.62 -7.10 -22.72
CA ILE A 351 -6.15 -6.28 -21.64
C ILE A 351 -5.44 -4.94 -21.66
N THR A 352 -6.19 -3.86 -21.53
CA THR A 352 -5.63 -2.51 -21.47
C THR A 352 -4.82 -2.36 -20.20
N VAL A 353 -3.55 -1.97 -20.32
CA VAL A 353 -2.67 -1.61 -19.21
C VAL A 353 -2.32 -0.14 -19.31
N THR A 354 -2.46 0.60 -18.21
CA THR A 354 -2.12 2.03 -18.14
C THR A 354 -1.69 2.36 -16.73
N ASN A 355 -0.53 3.01 -16.57
CA ASN A 355 0.00 3.47 -15.28
C ASN A 355 0.03 2.35 -14.20
N GLY A 356 0.53 1.17 -14.56
CA GLY A 356 0.60 0.02 -13.65
C GLY A 356 -0.77 -0.53 -13.21
N THR A 357 -1.83 -0.24 -13.96
CA THR A 357 -3.18 -0.75 -13.72
C THR A 357 -3.72 -1.41 -14.98
N PHE A 358 -4.62 -2.40 -14.84
CA PHE A 358 -5.20 -3.10 -15.97
C PHE A 358 -6.72 -3.11 -15.90
N ALA A 359 -7.38 -3.16 -17.05
CA ALA A 359 -8.83 -3.20 -17.08
C ALA A 359 -9.40 -3.86 -18.36
N ALA A 360 -10.41 -4.71 -18.17
CA ALA A 360 -11.30 -5.21 -19.22
C ALA A 360 -12.71 -5.50 -18.66
N TRP A 361 -13.72 -5.46 -19.52
CA TRP A 361 -15.00 -6.12 -19.20
C TRP A 361 -14.84 -7.61 -19.44
N LEU A 362 -15.29 -8.45 -18.51
CA LEU A 362 -15.33 -9.89 -18.77
C LEU A 362 -16.23 -10.16 -19.99
N PRO A 363 -15.73 -10.91 -20.99
CA PRO A 363 -16.52 -11.25 -22.15
C PRO A 363 -17.69 -12.15 -21.78
N GLU A 364 -18.75 -12.15 -22.59
CA GLU A 364 -19.86 -13.06 -22.40
C GLU A 364 -19.37 -14.52 -22.48
N GLY A 365 -19.88 -15.36 -21.57
CA GLY A 365 -19.44 -16.74 -21.45
C GLY A 365 -18.08 -16.94 -20.76
N ALA A 366 -17.44 -15.87 -20.27
CA ALA A 366 -16.21 -15.96 -19.48
C ALA A 366 -16.37 -16.94 -18.30
N LYS A 367 -15.42 -17.85 -18.19
CA LYS A 367 -15.34 -18.85 -17.11
C LYS A 367 -13.91 -18.89 -16.56
N PRO A 368 -13.75 -19.17 -15.27
CA PRO A 368 -12.42 -19.41 -14.73
C PRO A 368 -11.82 -20.65 -15.38
N ILE A 369 -10.49 -20.64 -15.56
CA ILE A 369 -9.70 -21.76 -16.09
C ILE A 369 -9.02 -22.51 -14.95
N GLY A 370 -8.62 -21.78 -13.90
CA GLY A 370 -8.08 -22.36 -12.67
C GLY A 370 -9.15 -23.07 -11.85
N ARG A 371 -8.73 -24.08 -11.08
CA ARG A 371 -9.63 -24.85 -10.20
C ARG A 371 -10.28 -24.00 -9.12
N ASP A 372 -9.64 -22.89 -8.76
CA ASP A 372 -10.04 -21.99 -7.67
C ASP A 372 -10.78 -20.75 -8.17
N GLY A 373 -11.36 -20.79 -9.38
CA GLY A 373 -12.09 -19.64 -9.91
C GLY A 373 -11.20 -18.56 -10.53
N GLU A 374 -10.03 -18.95 -11.03
CA GLU A 374 -8.99 -18.03 -11.51
C GLU A 374 -8.92 -17.97 -13.05
N SER A 375 -8.44 -16.85 -13.56
CA SER A 375 -8.08 -16.65 -14.96
C SER A 375 -6.57 -16.66 -15.12
N TRP A 376 -6.09 -17.28 -16.19
CA TRP A 376 -4.66 -17.18 -16.53
C TRP A 376 -4.38 -15.79 -17.08
N VAL A 377 -3.27 -15.19 -16.65
CA VAL A 377 -2.83 -13.89 -17.13
C VAL A 377 -1.32 -13.88 -17.36
N ARG A 378 -0.90 -13.08 -18.34
CA ARG A 378 0.50 -12.80 -18.62
C ARG A 378 0.70 -11.30 -18.77
N VAL A 379 1.63 -10.76 -17.99
CA VAL A 379 1.99 -9.33 -17.95
C VAL A 379 3.43 -9.18 -18.39
N GLU A 380 3.68 -8.22 -19.27
CA GLU A 380 4.98 -8.03 -19.88
C GLU A 380 5.37 -6.55 -19.93
N THR A 381 6.68 -6.32 -19.96
CA THR A 381 7.28 -5.11 -20.53
C THR A 381 7.49 -5.31 -22.03
N ALA A 382 8.09 -4.33 -22.72
CA ALA A 382 8.53 -4.49 -24.11
C ALA A 382 9.55 -5.64 -24.32
N SER A 383 10.25 -6.10 -23.27
CA SER A 383 11.37 -7.03 -23.39
C SER A 383 11.34 -8.20 -22.40
N THR A 384 10.43 -8.23 -21.43
CA THR A 384 10.48 -9.22 -20.33
C THR A 384 9.09 -9.55 -19.81
N VAL A 385 8.86 -10.84 -19.49
CA VAL A 385 7.67 -11.29 -18.78
C VAL A 385 7.82 -10.95 -17.30
N LEU A 386 6.91 -10.12 -16.79
CA LEU A 386 6.88 -9.73 -15.37
C LEU A 386 6.10 -10.73 -14.53
N PHE A 387 5.03 -11.26 -15.10
CA PHE A 387 4.16 -12.22 -14.43
C PHE A 387 3.52 -13.15 -15.46
N ASN A 388 3.41 -14.42 -15.09
CA ASN A 388 2.73 -15.45 -15.89
C ASN A 388 2.14 -16.45 -14.89
N GLY A 389 0.83 -16.35 -14.64
CA GLY A 389 0.19 -17.07 -13.56
C GLY A 389 -1.32 -16.88 -13.56
N TYR A 390 -1.94 -17.20 -12.43
CA TYR A 390 -3.39 -17.14 -12.26
C TYR A 390 -3.79 -15.99 -11.34
N VAL A 391 -4.92 -15.36 -11.65
CA VAL A 391 -5.52 -14.27 -10.87
C VAL A 391 -7.00 -14.58 -10.64
N PRO A 392 -7.55 -14.40 -9.42
CA PRO A 392 -8.97 -14.65 -9.16
C PRO A 392 -9.89 -13.89 -10.12
N MET A 393 -10.88 -14.58 -10.70
CA MET A 393 -11.82 -13.97 -11.65
C MET A 393 -13.00 -13.29 -10.94
N LYS A 394 -13.41 -13.79 -9.77
CA LYS A 394 -14.53 -13.29 -8.97
C LYS A 394 -14.16 -13.05 -7.52
#